data_AF-A0A959E8M8-F1
#
_entry.id   AF-A0A959E8M8-F1
#
_cell.length_a   1.000
_cell.length_b   1.000
_cell.length_c   1.000
_cell.angle_alpha   90.00
_cell.angle_beta   90.00
_cell.angle_gamma   90.00
#
_symmetry.space_group_name_H-M   'P 1'
#
loop_
_entity.id
_entity.type
_entity.pdbx_description
1 polymer ?
#
loop_
_entity_poly.entity_id
_entity_poly.type
_entity_poly.pdbx_seq_one_letter_code
_entity_poly.pdbx_strand_id
1 'polypeptide(L)'
;MKNHLMMLSIVGSSVIASCQQDTNPQLADAEVWRLGWRMIASSMDENFELAELQFDSLLNLTDEIDRKFLITGLEAKAKLDKKEEVVEILNAQDEEMLREVCLRQLLGKMKPCHGFTEEKVENKALQMELIRMYVDDQAARGNIMEDIVSKYNIDTTQITKNGAVGIDERNRNRLKEIFAAYGFPTRKLVGKDAMYGIFLMIQHADGDKEWQRSQLTHIEEAVKNGDLDGQSYAYLYDRIKVNSGEQQLYGTQFAKVDPINKIVELAETADVENLNARRRELGLMPIEMYKRYMLKVL
;
A
#
# COMPACT_ATOMS: atom_id res chain seq x y z
N MET A 1 -76.68 -24.27 -44.33
CA MET A 1 -75.72 -24.52 -43.24
C MET A 1 -74.33 -24.19 -43.76
N LYS A 2 -73.77 -23.03 -43.40
CA LYS A 2 -72.45 -22.55 -43.80
C LYS A 2 -71.65 -22.28 -42.52
N ASN A 3 -70.54 -22.99 -42.32
CA ASN A 3 -69.54 -22.70 -41.29
C ASN A 3 -68.53 -21.71 -41.86
N HIS A 4 -68.37 -20.56 -41.21
CA HIS A 4 -67.22 -19.66 -41.43
C HIS A 4 -66.32 -19.71 -40.20
N LEU A 5 -65.08 -20.14 -40.43
CA LEU A 5 -63.97 -20.13 -39.49
C LEU A 5 -63.35 -18.71 -39.52
N MET A 6 -63.32 -18.03 -38.38
CA MET A 6 -62.80 -16.67 -38.23
C MET A 6 -61.37 -16.74 -37.65
N MET A 7 -60.38 -16.24 -38.40
CA MET A 7 -59.00 -16.10 -37.95
C MET A 7 -58.89 -15.02 -36.86
N LEU A 8 -58.26 -15.33 -35.73
CA LEU A 8 -57.74 -14.34 -34.78
C LEU A 8 -56.23 -14.17 -35.00
N SER A 9 -55.82 -12.95 -35.33
CA SER A 9 -54.41 -12.54 -35.39
C SER A 9 -53.91 -12.18 -33.99
N ILE A 10 -52.82 -12.83 -33.55
CA ILE A 10 -52.10 -12.54 -32.31
C ILE A 10 -51.09 -11.42 -32.62
N VAL A 11 -51.26 -10.25 -32.01
CA VAL A 11 -50.25 -9.19 -32.00
C VAL A 11 -49.49 -9.28 -30.68
N GLY A 12 -48.26 -9.80 -30.75
CA GLY A 12 -47.32 -9.83 -29.63
C GLY A 12 -46.78 -8.44 -29.34
N SER A 13 -46.96 -7.97 -28.11
CA SER A 13 -46.25 -6.80 -27.59
C SER A 13 -45.13 -7.28 -26.68
N SER A 14 -43.91 -7.32 -27.23
CA SER A 14 -42.69 -7.58 -26.47
C SER A 14 -42.30 -6.32 -25.71
N VAL A 15 -42.58 -6.27 -24.41
CA VAL A 15 -42.04 -5.26 -23.51
C VAL A 15 -40.59 -5.63 -23.22
N ILE A 16 -39.65 -4.97 -23.89
CA ILE A 16 -38.23 -5.05 -23.53
C ILE A 16 -38.06 -4.19 -22.29
N ALA A 17 -38.04 -4.83 -21.12
CA ALA A 17 -37.58 -4.20 -19.90
C ALA A 17 -36.06 -3.95 -20.03
N SER A 18 -35.69 -2.71 -20.34
CA SER A 18 -34.32 -2.24 -20.23
C SER A 18 -33.96 -2.21 -18.75
N CYS A 19 -33.17 -3.18 -18.29
CA CYS A 19 -32.53 -3.12 -16.98
C CYS A 19 -31.46 -2.03 -17.02
N GLN A 20 -31.80 -0.81 -16.59
CA GLN A 20 -30.78 0.09 -16.06
C GLN A 20 -30.30 -0.56 -14.74
N GLN A 21 -29.10 -1.15 -14.77
CA GLN A 21 -28.42 -1.50 -13.54
C GLN A 21 -28.04 -0.19 -12.85
N ASP A 22 -28.83 0.21 -11.85
CA ASP A 22 -28.38 1.18 -10.86
C ASP A 22 -27.15 0.58 -10.16
N THR A 23 -25.95 0.93 -10.63
CA THR A 23 -24.71 0.52 -10.00
C THR A 23 -24.61 1.26 -8.67
N ASN A 24 -24.70 0.52 -7.56
CA ASN A 24 -24.45 1.09 -6.24
C ASN A 24 -22.98 1.59 -6.20
N PRO A 25 -22.73 2.89 -5.99
CA PRO A 25 -21.37 3.44 -6.00
C PRO A 25 -20.43 2.72 -5.01
N GLN A 26 -20.93 2.30 -3.85
CA GLN A 26 -20.12 1.55 -2.87
C GLN A 26 -19.70 0.15 -3.35
N LEU A 27 -20.50 -0.47 -4.22
CA LEU A 27 -20.16 -1.75 -4.84
C LEU A 27 -19.10 -1.55 -5.93
N ALA A 28 -19.19 -0.48 -6.72
CA ALA A 28 -18.17 -0.11 -7.69
C ALA A 28 -16.81 0.15 -7.02
N ASP A 29 -16.79 0.89 -5.90
CA ASP A 29 -15.55 1.16 -5.15
C ASP A 29 -14.92 -0.12 -4.58
N ALA A 30 -15.73 -1.07 -4.11
CA ALA A 30 -15.25 -2.36 -3.62
C ALA A 30 -14.61 -3.19 -4.75
N GLU A 31 -15.20 -3.15 -5.95
CA GLU A 31 -14.74 -3.87 -7.13
C GLU A 31 -13.43 -3.29 -7.67
N VAL A 32 -13.33 -1.96 -7.78
CA VAL A 32 -12.10 -1.25 -8.15
C VAL A 32 -10.97 -1.59 -7.17
N TRP A 33 -11.24 -1.48 -5.86
CA TRP A 33 -10.25 -1.83 -4.83
C TRP A 33 -9.77 -3.29 -4.92
N ARG A 34 -10.70 -4.24 -5.09
CA ARG A 34 -10.36 -5.67 -5.23
C ARG A 34 -9.60 -5.96 -6.53
N LEU A 35 -9.98 -5.31 -7.63
CA LEU A 35 -9.29 -5.47 -8.90
C LEU A 35 -7.87 -4.89 -8.84
N GLY A 36 -7.68 -3.72 -8.24
CA GLY A 36 -6.37 -3.10 -8.00
C GLY A 36 -5.44 -4.01 -7.21
N TRP A 37 -5.95 -4.63 -6.15
CA TRP A 37 -5.15 -5.59 -5.38
C TRP A 37 -4.87 -6.90 -6.11
N ARG A 38 -5.80 -7.39 -6.93
CA ARG A 38 -5.55 -8.54 -7.83
C ARG A 38 -4.43 -8.21 -8.83
N MET A 39 -4.46 -7.03 -9.42
CA MET A 39 -3.43 -6.50 -10.32
C MET A 39 -2.06 -6.47 -9.64
N ILE A 40 -1.98 -5.93 -8.42
CA ILE A 40 -0.74 -5.95 -7.64
C ILE A 40 -0.26 -7.38 -7.40
N ALA A 41 -1.15 -8.30 -6.97
CA ALA A 41 -0.76 -9.68 -6.72
C ALA A 41 -0.27 -10.41 -7.99
N SER A 42 -0.90 -10.17 -9.14
CA SER A 42 -0.44 -10.70 -10.43
C SER A 42 0.94 -10.16 -10.79
N SER A 43 1.21 -8.87 -10.55
CA SER A 43 2.53 -8.28 -10.77
C SER A 43 3.60 -8.88 -9.83
N MET A 44 3.26 -9.13 -8.57
CA MET A 44 4.16 -9.78 -7.60
C MET A 44 4.48 -11.23 -7.95
N ASP A 45 3.56 -11.92 -8.63
CA ASP A 45 3.75 -13.26 -9.17
C ASP A 45 4.42 -13.26 -10.55
N GLU A 46 4.98 -12.11 -10.97
CA GLU A 46 5.61 -11.88 -12.28
C GLU A 46 4.72 -12.18 -13.49
N ASN A 47 3.40 -12.28 -13.30
CA ASN A 47 2.42 -12.44 -14.37
C ASN A 47 2.01 -11.07 -14.89
N PHE A 48 2.93 -10.43 -15.61
CA PHE A 48 2.75 -9.06 -16.09
C PHE A 48 1.65 -8.95 -17.14
N GLU A 49 1.41 -9.98 -17.96
CA GLU A 49 0.31 -10.01 -18.93
C GLU A 49 -1.06 -9.93 -18.23
N LEU A 50 -1.25 -10.71 -17.16
CA LEU A 50 -2.50 -10.64 -16.39
C LEU A 50 -2.62 -9.33 -15.60
N ALA A 51 -1.52 -8.86 -15.00
CA ALA A 51 -1.51 -7.58 -14.30
C ALA A 51 -1.88 -6.44 -15.25
N GLU A 52 -1.38 -6.47 -16.48
CA GLU A 52 -1.67 -5.44 -17.48
C GLU A 52 -3.13 -5.46 -17.94
N LEU A 53 -3.70 -6.64 -18.22
CA LEU A 53 -5.14 -6.75 -18.53
C LEU A 53 -6.04 -6.26 -17.38
N GLN A 54 -5.64 -6.54 -16.14
CA GLN A 54 -6.35 -6.06 -14.95
C GLN A 54 -6.21 -4.55 -14.79
N PHE A 55 -5.05 -3.99 -15.17
CA PHE A 55 -4.82 -2.55 -15.17
C PHE A 55 -5.67 -1.83 -16.22
N ASP A 56 -5.77 -2.35 -17.45
CA ASP A 56 -6.68 -1.81 -18.47
C ASP A 56 -8.14 -1.85 -18.02
N SER A 57 -8.52 -2.93 -17.34
CA SER A 57 -9.84 -3.04 -16.74
C SER A 57 -10.06 -1.98 -15.65
N LEU A 58 -9.05 -1.66 -14.85
CA LEU A 58 -9.13 -0.59 -13.83
C LEU A 58 -9.33 0.78 -14.46
N LEU A 59 -8.53 1.12 -15.47
CA LEU A 59 -8.62 2.40 -16.18
C LEU A 59 -9.98 2.62 -16.85
N ASN A 60 -10.68 1.53 -17.21
CA ASN A 60 -12.04 1.60 -17.77
C ASN A 60 -13.14 1.70 -16.70
N LEU A 61 -12.85 1.39 -15.43
CA LEU A 61 -13.84 1.32 -14.35
C LEU A 61 -13.87 2.58 -13.48
N THR A 62 -12.81 3.37 -13.49
CA THR A 62 -12.71 4.57 -12.64
C THR A 62 -11.82 5.64 -13.28
N ASP A 63 -12.22 6.90 -13.13
CA ASP A 63 -11.38 8.06 -13.44
C ASP A 63 -10.42 8.39 -12.28
N GLU A 64 -10.73 7.91 -11.07
CA GLU A 64 -9.93 8.10 -9.86
C GLU A 64 -9.24 6.77 -9.48
N ILE A 65 -7.95 6.68 -9.75
CA ILE A 65 -7.15 5.48 -9.44
C ILE A 65 -6.21 5.74 -8.26
N ASP A 66 -6.20 4.82 -7.29
CA ASP A 66 -5.22 4.87 -6.21
C ASP A 66 -3.80 4.79 -6.81
N ARG A 67 -2.94 5.70 -6.37
CA ARG A 67 -1.54 5.81 -6.79
C ARG A 67 -0.81 4.47 -6.84
N LYS A 68 -1.01 3.57 -5.87
CA LYS A 68 -0.31 2.27 -5.87
C LYS A 68 -0.74 1.40 -7.04
N PHE A 69 -2.02 1.45 -7.42
CA PHE A 69 -2.54 0.71 -8.57
C PHE A 69 -2.02 1.33 -9.87
N LEU A 70 -1.98 2.66 -9.96
CA LEU A 70 -1.40 3.34 -11.12
C LEU A 70 0.08 2.98 -11.32
N ILE A 71 0.90 3.08 -10.27
CA ILE A 71 2.33 2.75 -10.34
C ILE A 71 2.54 1.31 -10.78
N THR A 72 1.89 0.34 -10.13
CA THR A 72 2.09 -1.07 -10.44
C THR A 72 1.58 -1.42 -11.84
N GLY A 73 0.46 -0.85 -12.27
CA GLY A 73 -0.07 -1.04 -13.61
C GLY A 73 0.87 -0.51 -14.71
N LEU A 74 1.41 0.70 -14.51
CA LEU A 74 2.39 1.30 -15.43
C LEU A 74 3.70 0.51 -15.45
N GLU A 75 4.18 0.03 -14.29
CA GLU A 75 5.36 -0.84 -14.22
C GLU A 75 5.13 -2.16 -14.96
N ALA A 76 3.93 -2.77 -14.85
CA ALA A 76 3.57 -3.96 -15.60
C ALA A 76 3.55 -3.73 -17.12
N LYS A 77 2.92 -2.63 -17.60
CA LYS A 77 2.97 -2.24 -19.02
C LYS A 77 4.40 -2.00 -19.50
N ALA A 78 5.21 -1.30 -18.72
CA ALA A 78 6.61 -1.03 -19.06
C ALA A 78 7.46 -2.31 -19.17
N LYS A 79 7.18 -3.33 -18.35
CA LYS A 79 7.84 -4.65 -18.41
C LYS A 79 7.48 -5.46 -19.66
N LEU A 80 6.32 -5.18 -20.26
CA LEU A 80 5.85 -5.76 -21.52
C LEU A 80 6.22 -4.90 -22.75
N ASP A 81 7.17 -3.97 -22.60
CA ASP A 81 7.62 -3.04 -23.64
C ASP A 81 6.53 -2.13 -24.24
N LYS A 82 5.38 -1.96 -23.56
CA LYS A 82 4.27 -1.05 -23.96
C LYS A 82 4.55 0.42 -23.61
N LYS A 83 5.67 0.97 -24.07
CA LYS A 83 6.17 2.28 -23.64
C LYS A 83 5.29 3.45 -24.10
N GLU A 84 4.72 3.37 -25.30
CA GLU A 84 3.84 4.41 -25.83
C GLU A 84 2.59 4.58 -24.96
N GLU A 85 1.96 3.49 -24.57
CA GLU A 85 0.78 3.49 -23.68
C GLU A 85 1.12 4.05 -22.29
N VAL A 86 2.27 3.67 -21.72
CA VAL A 86 2.75 4.23 -20.44
C VAL A 86 2.91 5.75 -20.54
N VAL A 87 3.51 6.25 -21.63
CA VAL A 87 3.69 7.69 -21.86
C VAL A 87 2.35 8.39 -22.00
N GLU A 88 1.39 7.80 -22.71
CA GLU A 88 0.04 8.36 -22.86
C GLU A 88 -0.66 8.52 -21.51
N ILE A 89 -0.67 7.45 -20.71
CA ILE A 89 -1.30 7.47 -19.37
C ILE A 89 -0.61 8.49 -18.46
N LEU A 90 0.73 8.55 -18.46
CA LEU A 90 1.49 9.53 -17.68
C LEU A 90 1.17 10.97 -18.08
N ASN A 91 1.04 11.27 -19.38
CA ASN A 91 0.69 12.62 -19.84
C ASN A 91 -0.72 13.06 -19.41
N ALA A 92 -1.60 12.12 -19.08
CA ALA A 92 -2.94 12.41 -18.57
C ALA A 92 -2.97 12.68 -17.06
N GLN A 93 -1.87 12.47 -16.33
CA GLN A 93 -1.81 12.67 -14.88
C GLN A 93 -1.50 14.12 -14.51
N ASP A 94 -1.99 14.54 -13.34
CA ASP A 94 -1.62 15.83 -12.77
C ASP A 94 -0.17 15.85 -12.22
N GLU A 95 0.30 17.04 -11.87
CA GLU A 95 1.68 17.23 -11.37
C GLU A 95 1.93 16.50 -10.03
N GLU A 96 0.93 16.39 -9.17
CA GLU A 96 1.07 15.73 -7.86
C GLU A 96 1.29 14.23 -8.05
N MET A 97 0.48 13.59 -8.87
CA MET A 97 0.61 12.19 -9.23
C MET A 97 1.94 11.94 -9.96
N LEU A 98 2.33 12.79 -10.91
CA LEU A 98 3.62 12.67 -11.60
C LEU A 98 4.81 12.75 -10.64
N ARG A 99 4.78 13.65 -9.64
CA ARG A 99 5.84 13.74 -8.62
C ARG A 99 6.03 12.43 -7.86
N GLU A 100 4.96 11.67 -7.64
CA GLU A 100 5.05 10.37 -6.98
C GLU A 100 5.51 9.26 -7.92
N VAL A 101 4.87 9.16 -9.08
CA VAL A 101 5.03 8.06 -10.02
C VAL A 101 6.42 8.10 -10.66
N CYS A 102 6.91 9.29 -10.99
CA CYS A 102 8.17 9.47 -11.70
C CYS A 102 9.42 9.26 -10.84
N LEU A 103 9.30 9.21 -9.51
CA LEU A 103 10.41 8.85 -8.62
C LEU A 103 10.69 7.34 -8.60
N ARG A 104 9.87 6.53 -9.29
CA ARG A 104 10.08 5.09 -9.45
C ARG A 104 11.12 4.82 -10.52
N GLN A 105 12.08 3.95 -10.25
CA GLN A 105 13.24 3.71 -11.12
C GLN A 105 12.87 3.32 -12.57
N LEU A 106 11.80 2.53 -12.76
CA LEU A 106 11.34 2.10 -14.08
C LEU A 106 10.62 3.23 -14.85
N LEU A 107 9.81 4.03 -14.15
CA LEU A 107 8.95 5.05 -14.75
C LEU A 107 9.67 6.39 -14.92
N GLY A 108 10.64 6.72 -14.05
CA GLY A 108 11.40 7.96 -14.08
C GLY A 108 12.23 8.18 -15.36
N LYS A 109 12.45 7.12 -16.14
CA LYS A 109 13.11 7.17 -17.45
C LYS A 109 12.17 7.57 -18.60
N MET A 110 10.87 7.65 -18.34
CA MET A 110 9.88 8.00 -19.35
C MET A 110 9.88 9.51 -19.61
N LYS A 111 9.58 9.91 -20.86
CA LYS A 111 9.60 11.32 -21.27
C LYS A 111 8.74 12.25 -20.38
N PRO A 112 7.52 11.89 -19.96
CA PRO A 112 6.71 12.74 -19.07
C PRO A 112 7.34 12.94 -17.68
N CYS A 113 8.26 12.04 -17.30
CA CYS A 113 8.97 12.11 -16.03
C CYS A 113 10.25 12.97 -16.07
N HIS A 114 10.61 13.53 -17.23
CA HIS A 114 11.75 14.43 -17.35
C HIS A 114 11.53 15.69 -16.50
N GLY A 115 12.25 15.80 -15.39
CA GLY A 115 12.14 16.91 -14.42
C GLY A 115 11.82 16.48 -13.00
N PHE A 116 11.35 15.24 -12.82
CA PHE A 116 11.09 14.64 -11.51
C PHE A 116 12.26 13.75 -11.11
N THR A 117 13.39 14.36 -10.76
CA THR A 117 14.65 13.61 -10.55
C THR A 117 14.84 13.14 -9.12
N GLU A 118 14.45 13.94 -8.13
CA GLU A 118 14.63 13.62 -6.71
C GLU A 118 13.58 14.31 -5.84
N GLU A 119 13.26 13.68 -4.70
CA GLU A 119 12.48 14.34 -3.65
C GLU A 119 13.32 15.40 -2.93
N LYS A 120 12.84 16.64 -3.01
CA LYS A 120 13.44 17.78 -2.28
C LYS A 120 12.98 17.74 -0.82
N VAL A 121 13.93 17.86 0.10
CA VAL A 121 13.66 17.87 1.54
C VAL A 121 14.35 19.06 2.20
N GLU A 122 13.78 19.56 3.28
CA GLU A 122 14.29 20.75 3.98
C GLU A 122 15.53 20.46 4.85
N ASN A 123 15.67 19.23 5.36
CA ASN A 123 16.80 18.84 6.19
C ASN A 123 17.46 17.55 5.70
N LYS A 124 18.38 17.70 4.74
CA LYS A 124 19.15 16.58 4.17
C LYS A 124 20.01 15.85 5.20
N ALA A 125 20.54 16.56 6.21
CA ALA A 125 21.36 15.93 7.25
C ALA A 125 20.51 14.99 8.13
N LEU A 126 19.35 15.46 8.57
CA LEU A 126 18.40 14.64 9.34
C LEU A 126 17.83 13.49 8.50
N GLN A 127 17.52 13.72 7.22
CA GLN A 127 17.15 12.65 6.29
C GLN A 127 18.22 11.55 6.29
N MET A 128 19.49 11.89 6.06
CA MET A 128 20.56 10.90 6.00
C MET A 128 20.82 10.18 7.32
N GLU A 129 20.58 10.84 8.46
CA GLU A 129 20.62 10.19 9.76
C GLU A 129 19.52 9.14 9.90
N LEU A 130 18.27 9.52 9.64
CA LEU A 130 17.11 8.63 9.73
C LEU A 130 17.20 7.45 8.76
N ILE A 131 17.69 7.67 7.54
CA ILE A 131 17.90 6.59 6.57
C ILE A 131 18.93 5.58 7.08
N ARG A 132 20.03 6.03 7.71
CA ARG A 132 21.01 5.09 8.29
C ARG A 132 20.41 4.30 9.44
N MET A 133 19.65 4.96 10.32
CA MET A 133 18.94 4.29 11.42
C MET A 133 17.93 3.27 10.90
N TYR A 134 17.22 3.60 9.82
CA TYR A 134 16.28 2.72 9.16
C TYR A 134 16.97 1.49 8.54
N VAL A 135 18.07 1.69 7.82
CA VAL A 135 18.85 0.57 7.25
C VAL A 135 19.39 -0.33 8.37
N ASP A 136 19.90 0.23 9.46
CA ASP A 136 20.34 -0.54 10.64
C ASP A 136 19.19 -1.35 11.27
N ASP A 137 18.01 -0.74 11.41
CA ASP A 137 16.80 -1.36 11.96
C ASP A 137 16.38 -2.61 11.17
N GLN A 138 16.41 -2.53 9.85
CA GLN A 138 16.04 -3.63 8.96
C GLN A 138 17.14 -4.67 8.82
N ALA A 139 18.41 -4.24 8.78
CA ALA A 139 19.55 -5.14 8.70
C ALA A 139 19.65 -6.07 9.91
N ALA A 140 19.30 -5.57 11.10
CA ALA A 140 19.18 -6.36 12.33
C ALA A 140 18.18 -7.52 12.25
N ARG A 141 17.27 -7.45 11.28
CA ARG A 141 16.19 -8.39 10.99
C ARG A 141 16.44 -9.19 9.71
N GLY A 142 17.66 -9.13 9.17
CA GLY A 142 18.05 -9.87 7.97
C GLY A 142 17.71 -9.19 6.64
N ASN A 143 17.21 -7.95 6.66
CA ASN A 143 16.86 -7.20 5.44
C ASN A 143 17.81 -6.02 5.22
N ILE A 144 18.74 -6.14 4.26
CA ILE A 144 19.76 -5.10 3.98
C ILE A 144 19.22 -3.91 3.18
N MET A 145 18.03 -4.02 2.57
CA MET A 145 17.43 -2.95 1.77
C MET A 145 18.34 -2.42 0.64
N GLU A 146 18.72 -3.29 -0.30
CA GLU A 146 19.67 -2.94 -1.38
C GLU A 146 19.26 -1.69 -2.18
N ASP A 147 17.96 -1.49 -2.37
CA ASP A 147 17.38 -0.34 -3.07
C ASP A 147 17.62 0.97 -2.32
N ILE A 148 17.37 1.00 -1.01
CA ILE A 148 17.63 2.18 -0.16
C ILE A 148 19.13 2.42 0.00
N VAL A 149 19.91 1.36 0.22
CA VAL A 149 21.37 1.44 0.30
C VAL A 149 21.95 2.06 -0.96
N SER A 150 21.53 1.60 -2.13
CA SER A 150 21.99 2.14 -3.42
C SER A 150 21.50 3.58 -3.64
N LYS A 151 20.22 3.85 -3.37
CA LYS A 151 19.61 5.18 -3.55
C LYS A 151 20.32 6.28 -2.74
N TYR A 152 20.71 5.97 -1.51
CA TYR A 152 21.32 6.94 -0.59
C TYR A 152 22.84 6.78 -0.41
N ASN A 153 23.47 5.89 -1.18
CA ASN A 153 24.90 5.57 -1.09
C ASN A 153 25.35 5.27 0.35
N ILE A 154 24.62 4.38 1.03
CA ILE A 154 24.91 4.02 2.43
C ILE A 154 26.14 3.11 2.49
N ASP A 155 27.10 3.48 3.34
CA ASP A 155 28.26 2.63 3.64
C ASP A 155 27.84 1.43 4.47
N THR A 156 27.78 0.27 3.83
CA THR A 156 27.31 -0.98 4.45
C THR A 156 28.31 -1.59 5.42
N THR A 157 29.56 -1.11 5.47
CA THR A 157 30.56 -1.60 6.43
C THR A 157 30.27 -1.19 7.86
N GLN A 158 29.44 -0.16 8.05
CA GLN A 158 29.06 0.39 9.35
C GLN A 158 27.71 -0.15 9.85
N ILE A 159 27.04 -1.00 9.07
CA ILE A 159 25.71 -1.52 9.40
C ILE A 159 25.79 -2.58 10.50
N THR A 160 24.96 -2.42 11.53
CA THR A 160 24.84 -3.44 12.59
C THR A 160 23.81 -4.51 12.18
N LYS A 161 24.27 -5.74 11.92
CA LYS A 161 23.41 -6.84 11.41
C LYS A 161 22.78 -7.74 12.48
N ASN A 162 23.10 -7.53 13.75
CA ASN A 162 22.67 -8.38 14.86
C ASN A 162 22.17 -7.54 16.04
N GLY A 163 21.35 -8.14 16.90
CA GLY A 163 20.92 -7.51 18.16
C GLY A 163 19.76 -6.54 17.99
N ALA A 164 18.70 -6.97 17.30
CA ALA A 164 17.49 -6.17 17.04
C ALA A 164 16.98 -5.44 18.30
N VAL A 165 16.89 -6.11 19.45
CA VAL A 165 16.43 -5.48 20.72
C VAL A 165 17.27 -4.27 21.11
N GLY A 166 18.60 -4.36 21.01
CA GLY A 166 19.50 -3.24 21.33
C GLY A 166 19.40 -2.11 20.31
N ILE A 167 19.16 -2.45 19.04
CA ILE A 167 18.94 -1.48 17.97
C ILE A 167 17.60 -0.76 18.15
N ASP A 168 16.54 -1.47 18.54
CA ASP A 168 15.22 -0.90 18.80
C ASP A 168 15.28 0.10 19.98
N GLU A 169 16.00 -0.23 21.05
CA GLU A 169 16.21 0.69 22.17
C GLU A 169 16.99 1.93 21.77
N ARG A 170 18.10 1.75 21.03
CA ARG A 170 18.92 2.86 20.52
C ARG A 170 18.11 3.76 19.59
N ASN A 171 17.37 3.18 18.65
CA ASN A 171 16.54 3.90 17.70
C ASN A 171 15.42 4.67 18.42
N ARG A 172 14.71 4.03 19.37
CA ARG A 172 13.71 4.71 20.18
C ARG A 172 14.29 5.90 20.94
N ASN A 173 15.41 5.73 21.62
CA ASN A 173 16.03 6.83 22.39
C ASN A 173 16.45 7.97 21.47
N ARG A 174 17.03 7.65 20.30
CA ARG A 174 17.41 8.66 19.32
C ARG A 174 16.21 9.37 18.70
N LEU A 175 15.11 8.66 18.42
CA LEU A 175 13.87 9.28 17.95
C LEU A 175 13.26 10.23 18.99
N LYS A 176 13.32 9.90 20.28
CA LYS A 176 12.89 10.83 21.35
C LYS A 176 13.66 12.15 21.30
N GLU A 177 14.97 12.09 21.09
CA GLU A 177 15.82 13.28 20.95
C GLU A 177 15.48 14.08 19.67
N ILE A 178 15.30 13.39 18.54
CA ILE A 178 14.91 14.01 17.27
C ILE A 178 13.56 14.71 17.41
N PHE A 179 12.57 14.06 18.04
CA PHE A 179 11.24 14.64 18.21
C PHE A 179 11.25 15.84 19.15
N ALA A 180 12.09 15.82 20.19
CA ALA A 180 12.28 16.97 21.07
C ALA A 180 12.90 18.18 20.33
N ALA A 181 13.78 17.93 19.35
CA ALA A 181 14.47 18.99 18.62
C ALA A 181 13.68 19.53 17.41
N TYR A 182 12.94 18.67 16.70
CA TYR A 182 12.33 18.98 15.41
C TYR A 182 10.79 18.85 15.40
N GLY A 183 10.18 18.38 16.49
CA GLY A 183 8.81 17.86 16.46
C GLY A 183 8.76 16.50 15.75
N PHE A 184 7.54 15.96 15.56
CA PHE A 184 7.36 14.76 14.74
C PHE A 184 7.70 15.12 13.28
N PRO A 185 8.72 14.49 12.66
CA PRO A 185 9.14 14.83 11.31
C PRO A 185 8.01 14.67 10.29
N THR A 186 8.07 15.44 9.21
CA THR A 186 7.16 15.33 8.07
C THR A 186 7.93 14.91 6.83
N ARG A 187 7.22 14.47 5.80
CA ARG A 187 7.81 14.12 4.51
C ARG A 187 8.52 15.31 3.86
N LYS A 188 8.00 16.52 4.04
CA LYS A 188 8.67 17.74 3.57
C LYS A 188 10.04 17.94 4.24
N LEU A 189 10.14 17.60 5.52
CA LEU A 189 11.37 17.77 6.29
C LEU A 189 12.44 16.74 5.92
N VAL A 190 12.05 15.46 5.84
CA VAL A 190 13.02 14.33 5.76
C VAL A 190 12.81 13.39 4.57
N GLY A 191 11.72 13.53 3.83
CA GLY A 191 11.39 12.70 2.67
C GLY A 191 10.66 11.40 3.04
N LYS A 192 10.11 10.75 2.01
CA LYS A 192 9.22 9.59 2.13
C LYS A 192 9.88 8.38 2.75
N ASP A 193 11.10 8.03 2.31
CA ASP A 193 11.78 6.85 2.82
C ASP A 193 12.18 7.01 4.29
N ALA A 194 12.59 8.21 4.69
CA ALA A 194 12.92 8.52 6.08
C ALA A 194 11.66 8.51 6.97
N MET A 195 10.53 9.04 6.47
CA MET A 195 9.25 8.95 7.16
C MET A 195 8.81 7.50 7.40
N TYR A 196 8.93 6.65 6.37
CA TYR A 196 8.62 5.23 6.51
C TYR A 196 9.58 4.52 7.49
N GLY A 197 10.87 4.89 7.47
CA GLY A 197 11.84 4.44 8.45
C GLY A 197 11.48 4.83 9.90
N ILE A 198 11.04 6.07 10.13
CA ILE A 198 10.52 6.51 11.43
C ILE A 198 9.36 5.61 11.89
N PHE A 199 8.39 5.36 11.00
CA PHE A 199 7.26 4.49 11.30
C PHE A 199 7.72 3.08 11.73
N LEU A 200 8.64 2.45 10.99
CA LEU A 200 9.12 1.10 11.32
C LEU A 200 9.88 1.06 12.65
N MET A 201 10.71 2.06 12.93
CA MET A 201 11.40 2.16 14.23
C MET A 201 10.41 2.35 15.40
N ILE A 202 9.30 3.09 15.20
CA ILE A 202 8.21 3.18 16.19
C ILE A 202 7.50 1.82 16.34
N GLN A 203 7.21 1.15 15.22
CA GLN A 203 6.59 -0.17 15.20
C GLN A 203 7.39 -1.20 16.00
N HIS A 204 8.72 -1.12 15.96
CA HIS A 204 9.62 -2.04 16.63
C HIS A 204 9.91 -1.69 18.10
N ALA A 205 9.43 -0.55 18.59
CA ALA A 205 9.75 -0.05 19.92
C ALA A 205 8.99 -0.77 21.08
N ASP A 206 8.74 -2.08 20.98
CA ASP A 206 7.92 -2.85 21.93
C ASP A 206 8.47 -2.84 23.38
N GLY A 207 9.77 -2.56 23.53
CA GLY A 207 10.41 -2.40 24.85
C GLY A 207 9.93 -1.17 25.65
N ASP A 208 9.16 -0.26 25.04
CA ASP A 208 8.54 0.90 25.69
C ASP A 208 7.13 1.11 25.12
N LYS A 209 6.19 0.29 25.60
CA LYS A 209 4.80 0.25 25.10
C LYS A 209 4.08 1.58 25.26
N GLU A 210 4.34 2.32 26.34
CA GLU A 210 3.71 3.62 26.59
C GLU A 210 4.17 4.65 25.57
N TRP A 211 5.48 4.71 25.28
CA TRP A 211 6.00 5.59 24.25
C TRP A 211 5.46 5.22 22.87
N GLN A 212 5.49 3.93 22.49
CA GLN A 212 4.94 3.43 21.22
C GLN A 212 3.46 3.83 21.07
N ARG A 213 2.66 3.61 22.11
CA ARG A 213 1.23 3.98 22.13
C ARG A 213 1.02 5.48 21.95
N SER A 214 1.84 6.31 22.59
CA SER A 214 1.75 7.77 22.45
C SER A 214 2.05 8.27 21.02
N GLN A 215 2.74 7.48 20.19
CA GLN A 215 3.01 7.85 18.79
C GLN A 215 1.82 7.63 17.85
N LEU A 216 0.78 6.91 18.27
CA LEU A 216 -0.33 6.55 17.38
C LEU A 216 -1.04 7.78 16.80
N THR A 217 -1.24 8.83 17.59
CA THR A 217 -1.85 10.09 17.12
C THR A 217 -0.97 10.79 16.09
N HIS A 218 0.35 10.78 16.26
CA HIS A 218 1.27 11.35 15.27
C HIS A 218 1.26 10.57 13.96
N ILE A 219 1.17 9.23 14.02
CA ILE A 219 1.04 8.40 12.82
C ILE A 219 -0.31 8.66 12.13
N GLU A 220 -1.40 8.80 12.88
CA GLU A 220 -2.71 9.15 12.32
C GLU A 220 -2.67 10.51 11.60
N GLU A 221 -2.06 11.53 12.21
CA GLU A 221 -1.87 12.85 11.60
C GLU A 221 -0.98 12.79 10.35
N ALA A 222 0.13 12.05 10.41
CA ALA A 222 1.01 11.84 9.27
C ALA A 222 0.29 11.16 8.09
N VAL A 223 -0.63 10.23 8.36
CA VAL A 223 -1.48 9.61 7.33
C VAL A 223 -2.45 10.63 6.73
N LYS A 224 -3.12 11.44 7.56
CA LYS A 224 -4.03 12.50 7.08
C LYS A 224 -3.31 13.53 6.22
N ASN A 225 -2.05 13.81 6.52
CA ASN A 225 -1.22 14.75 5.76
C ASN A 225 -0.54 14.14 4.52
N GLY A 226 -0.67 12.82 4.29
CA GLY A 226 0.00 12.13 3.19
C GLY A 226 1.52 11.91 3.39
N ASP A 227 2.01 12.08 4.62
CA ASP A 227 3.41 11.80 4.99
C ASP A 227 3.65 10.28 5.15
N LEU A 228 2.61 9.53 5.53
CA LEU A 228 2.56 8.07 5.64
C LEU A 228 1.28 7.51 4.99
N ASP A 229 1.22 6.20 4.78
CA ASP A 229 0.02 5.54 4.26
C ASP A 229 -0.87 4.94 5.36
N GLY A 230 -2.14 4.66 5.03
CA GLY A 230 -3.10 4.08 5.97
C GLY A 230 -2.66 2.71 6.53
N GLN A 231 -1.82 1.98 5.80
CA GLN A 231 -1.23 0.72 6.29
C GLN A 231 -0.34 0.96 7.51
N SER A 232 0.44 2.05 7.53
CA SER A 232 1.28 2.42 8.66
C SER A 232 0.47 2.58 9.96
N TYR A 233 -0.67 3.28 9.88
CA TYR A 233 -1.59 3.41 11.01
C TYR A 233 -2.19 2.05 11.43
N ALA A 234 -2.72 1.28 10.48
CA ALA A 234 -3.34 -0.01 10.76
C ALA A 234 -2.37 -0.99 11.45
N TYR A 235 -1.11 -1.03 11.02
CA TYR A 235 -0.06 -1.87 11.60
C TYR A 235 0.22 -1.49 13.04
N LEU A 236 0.48 -0.20 13.32
CA LEU A 236 0.75 0.27 14.68
C LEU A 236 -0.45 0.08 15.61
N TYR A 237 -1.64 0.42 15.14
CA TYR A 237 -2.87 0.25 15.92
C TYR A 237 -3.04 -1.21 16.36
N ASP A 238 -3.03 -2.14 15.41
CA ASP A 238 -3.25 -3.55 15.71
C ASP A 238 -2.12 -4.13 16.56
N ARG A 239 -0.85 -3.73 16.34
CA ARG A 239 0.28 -4.17 17.17
C ARG A 239 0.10 -3.75 18.62
N ILE A 240 -0.29 -2.49 18.87
CA ILE A 240 -0.57 -1.98 20.23
C ILE A 240 -1.69 -2.81 20.89
N LYS A 241 -2.77 -3.10 20.16
CA LYS A 241 -3.89 -3.89 20.67
C LYS A 241 -3.49 -5.32 21.03
N VAL A 242 -2.86 -6.03 20.10
CA VAL A 242 -2.45 -7.43 20.32
C VAL A 242 -1.42 -7.53 21.44
N ASN A 243 -0.43 -6.62 21.50
CA ASN A 243 0.57 -6.59 22.58
C ASN A 243 -0.01 -6.21 23.96
N SER A 244 -1.25 -5.72 24.00
CA SER A 244 -2.02 -5.42 25.21
C SER A 244 -3.07 -6.50 25.54
N GLY A 245 -3.14 -7.58 24.75
CA GLY A 245 -4.14 -8.65 24.91
C GLY A 245 -5.55 -8.24 24.46
N GLU A 246 -5.67 -7.17 23.67
CA GLU A 246 -6.94 -6.68 23.12
C GLU A 246 -7.15 -7.16 21.68
N GLN A 247 -8.40 -7.15 21.22
CA GLN A 247 -8.73 -7.44 19.82
C GLN A 247 -8.22 -6.34 18.88
N GLN A 248 -7.61 -6.77 17.77
CA GLN A 248 -7.19 -5.87 16.70
C GLN A 248 -8.37 -5.50 15.79
N LEU A 249 -8.22 -4.44 14.97
CA LEU A 249 -9.30 -3.96 14.09
C LEU A 249 -9.04 -4.23 12.61
N TYR A 250 -7.79 -4.20 12.16
CA TYR A 250 -7.44 -4.21 10.74
C TYR A 250 -6.85 -5.54 10.27
N GLY A 251 -6.59 -6.49 11.18
CA GLY A 251 -6.17 -7.86 10.83
C GLY A 251 -4.76 -7.90 10.26
N THR A 252 -3.85 -7.13 10.86
CA THR A 252 -2.46 -7.01 10.41
C THR A 252 -1.50 -7.90 11.21
N GLN A 253 -1.90 -8.31 12.42
CA GLN A 253 -1.15 -9.21 13.28
C GLN A 253 -1.69 -10.64 13.20
N PHE A 254 -0.79 -11.62 13.22
CA PHE A 254 -1.12 -13.04 13.14
C PHE A 254 -0.74 -13.75 14.44
N ALA A 255 -1.63 -14.62 14.94
CA ALA A 255 -1.33 -15.53 16.03
C ALA A 255 -0.39 -16.64 15.58
N LYS A 256 -0.49 -17.05 14.31
CA LYS A 256 0.34 -18.10 13.72
C LYS A 256 0.50 -17.90 12.21
N VAL A 257 1.73 -18.03 11.74
CA VAL A 257 2.08 -18.15 10.32
C VAL A 257 3.00 -19.35 10.17
N ASP A 258 2.58 -20.34 9.40
CA ASP A 258 3.36 -21.55 9.10
C ASP A 258 3.24 -21.84 7.60
N PRO A 259 4.21 -21.38 6.79
CA PRO A 259 4.22 -21.57 5.35
C PRO A 259 4.23 -23.05 4.94
N ILE A 260 4.93 -23.91 5.69
CA ILE A 260 5.11 -25.33 5.39
C ILE A 260 3.76 -26.04 5.45
N ASN A 261 2.98 -25.77 6.50
CA ASN A 261 1.66 -26.37 6.69
C ASN A 261 0.51 -25.51 6.13
N LYS A 262 0.82 -24.41 5.45
CA LYS A 262 -0.14 -23.44 4.89
C LYS A 262 -1.12 -22.87 5.92
N ILE A 263 -0.65 -22.63 7.16
CA ILE A 263 -1.47 -22.08 8.23
C ILE A 263 -1.22 -20.57 8.33
N VAL A 264 -2.30 -19.79 8.31
CA VAL A 264 -2.28 -18.35 8.62
C VAL A 264 -3.50 -17.99 9.45
N GLU A 265 -3.26 -17.76 10.73
CA GLU A 265 -4.28 -17.48 11.73
C GLU A 265 -4.10 -16.05 12.24
N LEU A 266 -5.15 -15.23 12.11
CA LEU A 266 -5.13 -13.88 12.67
C LEU A 266 -5.11 -13.96 14.19
N ALA A 267 -4.44 -13.01 14.83
CA ALA A 267 -4.72 -12.74 16.24
C ALA A 267 -6.19 -12.27 16.39
N GLU A 268 -6.74 -12.34 17.60
CA GLU A 268 -8.15 -12.00 17.83
C GLU A 268 -8.51 -10.66 17.20
N THR A 269 -9.51 -10.68 16.32
CA THR A 269 -9.89 -9.55 15.47
C THR A 269 -11.36 -9.24 15.69
N ALA A 270 -11.67 -8.00 16.05
CA ALA A 270 -13.06 -7.57 16.23
C ALA A 270 -13.76 -7.49 14.86
N ASP A 271 -15.03 -7.88 14.82
CA ASP A 271 -15.91 -7.72 13.65
C ASP A 271 -15.24 -8.13 12.33
N VAL A 272 -14.96 -9.43 12.21
CA VAL A 272 -14.28 -10.03 11.05
C VAL A 272 -15.13 -9.89 9.78
N GLU A 273 -16.45 -9.86 9.90
CA GLU A 273 -17.38 -9.72 8.77
C GLU A 273 -17.18 -8.39 8.02
N ASN A 274 -16.94 -7.29 8.75
CA ASN A 274 -16.69 -5.97 8.15
C ASN A 274 -15.20 -5.61 8.03
N LEU A 275 -14.29 -6.57 8.25
CA LEU A 275 -12.85 -6.33 8.22
C LEU A 275 -12.38 -5.73 6.90
N ASN A 276 -12.84 -6.27 5.77
CA ASN A 276 -12.43 -5.78 4.45
C ASN A 276 -12.97 -4.38 4.14
N ALA A 277 -14.08 -3.94 4.74
CA ALA A 277 -14.56 -2.57 4.61
C ALA A 277 -13.57 -1.59 5.26
N ARG A 278 -13.15 -1.87 6.50
CA ARG A 278 -12.13 -1.08 7.21
C ARG A 278 -10.77 -1.09 6.50
N ARG A 279 -10.37 -2.26 5.97
CA ARG A 279 -9.12 -2.38 5.20
C ARG A 279 -9.17 -1.55 3.92
N ARG A 280 -10.30 -1.50 3.22
CA ARG A 280 -10.48 -0.67 2.02
C ARG A 280 -10.36 0.82 2.34
N GLU A 281 -10.98 1.29 3.42
CA GLU A 281 -10.92 2.71 3.84
C GLU A 281 -9.49 3.22 4.08
N LEU A 282 -8.61 2.34 4.56
CA LEU A 282 -7.19 2.66 4.75
C LEU A 282 -6.29 2.22 3.58
N GLY A 283 -6.90 1.72 2.49
CA GLY A 283 -6.18 1.29 1.30
C GLY A 283 -5.33 0.03 1.48
N LEU A 284 -5.63 -0.84 2.45
CA LEU A 284 -4.95 -2.12 2.68
C LEU A 284 -5.41 -3.19 1.69
N MET A 285 -4.58 -4.24 1.52
CA MET A 285 -4.90 -5.43 0.74
C MET A 285 -6.09 -6.19 1.35
N PRO A 286 -7.03 -6.78 0.57
CA PRO A 286 -8.05 -7.67 1.12
C PRO A 286 -7.44 -8.77 2.01
N ILE A 287 -8.10 -9.10 3.12
CA ILE A 287 -7.50 -9.97 4.15
C ILE A 287 -7.16 -11.36 3.61
N GLU A 288 -7.97 -11.90 2.69
CA GLU A 288 -7.74 -13.19 2.05
C GLU A 288 -6.47 -13.18 1.20
N MET A 289 -6.23 -12.07 0.50
CA MET A 289 -5.01 -11.88 -0.29
C MET A 289 -3.80 -11.69 0.62
N TYR A 290 -3.95 -10.92 1.69
CA TYR A 290 -2.87 -10.69 2.65
C TYR A 290 -2.46 -12.00 3.35
N LYS A 291 -3.42 -12.83 3.77
CA LYS A 291 -3.14 -14.18 4.28
C LYS A 291 -2.34 -15.03 3.30
N ARG A 292 -2.71 -15.01 2.00
CA ARG A 292 -1.94 -15.73 0.96
C ARG A 292 -0.54 -15.16 0.77
N TYR A 293 -0.38 -13.84 0.87
CA TYR A 293 0.92 -13.19 0.79
C TYR A 293 1.83 -13.62 1.94
N MET A 294 1.32 -13.69 3.17
CA MET A 294 2.10 -14.13 4.33
C MET A 294 2.64 -15.57 4.22
N LEU A 295 2.01 -16.43 3.41
CA LEU A 295 2.53 -17.77 3.13
C LEU A 295 3.73 -17.80 2.17
N LYS A 296 4.03 -16.68 1.48
CA LYS A 296 5.09 -16.58 0.48
C LYS A 296 6.35 -15.85 0.98
N VAL A 297 6.27 -15.14 2.10
CA VAL A 297 7.21 -14.04 2.46
C VAL A 297 8.14 -14.42 3.62
N LEU A 298 8.27 -15.71 3.94
CA LEU A 298 9.10 -16.19 5.04
C LEU A 298 10.10 -17.24 4.58
#